data_AF-A0A6B3F2F9-F1
#
_entry.id   AF-A0A6B3F2F9-F1
#
_cell.length_a   1.000
_cell.length_b   1.000
_cell.length_c   1.000
_cell.angle_alpha   90.00
_cell.angle_beta   90.00
_cell.angle_gamma   90.00
#
_symmetry.space_group_name_H-M   'P 1'
#
loop_
_entity.id
_entity.type
_entity.pdbx_description
1 polymer ?
#
loop_
_entity_poly.entity_id
_entity_poly.type
_entity_poly.pdbx_seq_one_letter_code
_entity_poly.pdbx_strand_id
1 'polypeptide(L)'
;VAGIKVSTTEGFFYTEAVVCGFMWAADHGVDVTNNSYYTDPWYFNCTNDPDQKALVEAVKRATSYAELKGTVNVAAAGNENY
;
A
#
# COMPACT_ATOMS: atom_id res chain seq x y z
N VAL A 1 -0.94 -19.42 1.67
CA VAL A 1 -1.32 -18.19 0.94
C VAL A 1 -2.70 -17.77 1.41
N ALA A 2 -2.90 -16.49 1.73
CA ALA A 2 -4.16 -15.93 2.21
C ALA A 2 -4.49 -14.63 1.44
N GLY A 3 -5.75 -14.21 1.43
CA GLY A 3 -6.19 -12.99 0.77
C GLY A 3 -6.48 -11.87 1.76
N ILE A 4 -5.87 -10.70 1.55
CA ILE A 4 -6.20 -9.45 2.23
C ILE A 4 -6.78 -8.53 1.15
N LYS A 5 -8.10 -8.47 1.05
CA LYS A 5 -8.76 -7.68 0.01
C LYS A 5 -8.73 -6.20 0.38
N VAL A 6 -7.98 -5.43 -0.40
CA VAL A 6 -7.89 -3.96 -0.29
C VAL A 6 -8.47 -3.24 -1.51
N SER A 7 -9.01 -3.98 -2.47
CA SER A 7 -9.60 -3.43 -3.70
C SER A 7 -11.12 -3.29 -3.62
N THR A 8 -11.64 -2.33 -4.39
CA THR A 8 -13.07 -2.27 -4.72
C THR A 8 -13.45 -3.33 -5.76
N THR A 9 -14.74 -3.48 -6.03
CA THR A 9 -15.26 -4.34 -7.11
C THR A 9 -14.85 -3.85 -8.51
N GLU A 10 -14.63 -2.55 -8.64
CA GLU A 10 -14.23 -1.84 -9.85
C GLU A 10 -12.71 -1.85 -10.06
N GLY A 11 -11.94 -2.35 -9.08
CA GLY A 11 -10.49 -2.50 -9.17
C GLY A 11 -9.68 -1.30 -8.66
N PHE A 12 -10.27 -0.42 -7.86
CA PHE A 12 -9.55 0.68 -7.20
C PHE A 12 -8.94 0.23 -5.87
N PHE A 13 -7.79 0.80 -5.52
CA PHE A 13 -6.98 0.53 -4.33
C PHE A 13 -6.74 1.83 -3.57
N TYR A 14 -7.76 2.31 -2.85
CA TYR A 14 -7.66 3.57 -2.11
C TYR A 14 -6.69 3.48 -0.92
N THR A 15 -6.01 4.59 -0.65
CA THR A 15 -4.96 4.68 0.38
C THR A 15 -5.39 4.14 1.75
N GLU A 16 -6.60 4.45 2.21
CA GLU A 16 -7.11 3.96 3.50
C GLU A 16 -7.14 2.43 3.55
N ALA A 17 -7.71 1.77 2.54
CA ALA A 17 -7.81 0.31 2.48
C ALA A 17 -6.42 -0.33 2.42
N VAL A 18 -5.49 0.24 1.64
CA VAL A 18 -4.10 -0.22 1.53
C VAL A 18 -3.39 -0.11 2.88
N VAL A 19 -3.51 1.03 3.57
CA VAL A 19 -2.95 1.25 4.91
C VAL A 19 -3.51 0.20 5.89
N CYS A 20 -4.83 0.01 5.94
CA CYS A 20 -5.44 -1.00 6.78
C CYS A 20 -4.96 -2.42 6.45
N GLY A 21 -4.70 -2.73 5.18
CA GLY A 21 -4.16 -4.02 4.76
C GLY A 21 -2.77 -4.29 5.34
N PHE A 22 -1.87 -3.31 5.29
CA PHE A 22 -0.54 -3.44 5.89
C PHE A 22 -0.60 -3.55 7.42
N MET A 23 -1.44 -2.75 8.08
CA MET A 23 -1.63 -2.82 9.53
C MET A 23 -2.14 -4.20 9.93
N TRP A 24 -3.15 -4.72 9.22
CA TRP A 24 -3.70 -6.04 9.48
C TRP A 24 -2.64 -7.14 9.27
N ALA A 25 -1.90 -7.09 8.15
CA ALA A 25 -0.86 -8.07 7.86
C ALA A 25 0.21 -8.11 8.96
N ALA A 26 0.69 -6.94 9.38
CA ALA A 26 1.69 -6.78 10.43
C ALA A 26 1.22 -7.34 11.78
N ASP A 27 -0.03 -7.06 12.16
CA ASP A 27 -0.59 -7.48 13.45
C ASP A 27 -0.98 -8.96 13.47
N HIS A 28 -1.17 -9.58 12.30
CA HIS A 28 -1.50 -11.01 12.16
C HIS A 28 -0.28 -11.87 11.81
N GLY A 29 0.94 -11.34 11.92
CA GLY A 29 2.18 -12.10 11.73
C GLY A 29 2.37 -12.59 10.29
N VAL A 30 1.93 -11.82 9.29
CA VAL A 30 2.17 -12.13 7.89
C VAL A 30 3.64 -11.90 7.57
N ASP A 31 4.34 -12.95 7.13
CA ASP A 31 5.78 -12.87 6.81
C ASP A 31 6.05 -12.10 5.51
N VAL A 32 5.17 -12.22 4.50
CA VAL A 32 5.36 -11.62 3.17
C VAL A 32 4.04 -11.06 2.64
N THR A 33 4.06 -9.82 2.15
CA THR A 33 2.95 -9.22 1.38
C THR A 33 3.33 -9.03 -0.09
N ASN A 34 2.36 -9.26 -0.98
CA ASN A 34 2.49 -8.98 -2.41
C ASN A 34 1.51 -7.88 -2.80
N ASN A 35 2.04 -6.78 -3.34
CA ASN A 35 1.29 -5.55 -3.64
C ASN A 35 1.43 -5.22 -5.13
N SER A 36 0.56 -5.81 -5.95
CA SER A 36 0.58 -5.66 -7.41
C SER A 36 -0.43 -4.61 -7.88
N TYR A 37 -0.32 -3.40 -7.37
CA TYR A 37 -1.19 -2.26 -7.64
C TYR A 37 -0.46 -0.94 -7.37
N TYR A 38 -0.98 0.18 -7.90
CA TYR A 38 -0.69 1.51 -7.39
C TYR A 38 -1.80 1.95 -6.43
N THR A 39 -1.58 3.01 -5.66
CA THR A 39 -2.56 3.49 -4.68
C THR A 39 -3.32 4.69 -5.22
N ASP A 40 -4.65 4.57 -5.32
CA ASP A 40 -5.58 5.61 -5.72
C ASP A 40 -5.66 6.78 -4.71
N PRO A 41 -6.08 7.98 -5.13
CA PRO A 41 -6.72 8.32 -6.43
C PRO A 41 -5.78 8.90 -7.50
N TRP A 42 -4.51 9.10 -7.18
CA TRP A 42 -3.54 9.64 -8.12
C TRP A 42 -2.60 8.55 -8.62
N TYR A 43 -2.44 8.49 -9.93
CA TYR A 43 -1.48 7.59 -10.56
C TYR A 43 -0.03 7.94 -10.14
N PHE A 44 0.28 9.23 -10.10
CA PHE A 44 1.53 9.77 -9.56
C PHE A 44 1.23 10.85 -8.52
N ASN A 45 1.89 10.76 -7.36
CA ASN A 45 1.70 11.72 -6.27
C ASN A 45 2.73 12.85 -6.31
N CYS A 46 2.26 14.08 -6.23
CA CYS A 46 3.03 15.30 -6.07
C CYS A 46 3.27 15.58 -4.58
N THR A 47 4.49 15.41 -4.08
CA THR A 47 4.81 15.58 -2.64
C THR A 47 4.83 17.04 -2.15
N ASN A 48 4.65 18.00 -3.06
CA ASN A 48 4.45 19.42 -2.77
C ASN A 48 2.96 19.80 -2.62
N ASP A 49 2.04 18.92 -3.01
CA ASP A 49 0.62 19.05 -2.72
C ASP A 49 0.34 18.43 -1.33
N PRO A 50 -0.33 19.15 -0.41
CA PRO A 50 -0.49 18.69 0.97
C PRO A 50 -1.35 17.42 1.09
N ASP A 51 -2.36 17.26 0.24
CA ASP A 51 -3.27 16.11 0.30
C ASP A 51 -2.57 14.86 -0.24
N GLN A 52 -1.90 14.98 -1.38
CA GLN A 52 -1.13 13.87 -1.97
C GLN A 52 0.04 13.45 -1.08
N LYS A 53 0.75 14.43 -0.49
CA LYS A 53 1.82 14.17 0.48
C LYS A 53 1.32 13.37 1.69
N ALA A 54 0.12 13.67 2.18
CA ALA A 54 -0.46 12.95 3.31
C ALA A 54 -0.68 11.47 2.97
N LEU A 55 -1.15 11.16 1.76
CA LEU A 55 -1.36 9.77 1.33
C LEU A 55 -0.05 9.01 1.16
N VAL A 56 0.96 9.62 0.54
CA VAL A 56 2.31 9.03 0.41
C VAL A 56 2.90 8.72 1.79
N GLU A 57 2.79 9.66 2.73
CA GLU A 57 3.29 9.47 4.09
C GLU A 57 2.52 8.38 4.85
N ALA A 58 1.20 8.27 4.62
CA ALA A 58 0.38 7.23 5.25
C ALA A 58 0.79 5.82 4.80
N VAL A 59 0.91 5.59 3.49
CA VAL A 59 1.36 4.29 2.96
C VAL A 59 2.78 3.99 3.45
N LYS A 60 3.68 4.97 3.38
CA LYS A 60 5.06 4.81 3.87
C LYS A 60 5.13 4.38 5.33
N ARG A 61 4.31 4.98 6.20
CA ARG A 61 4.27 4.59 7.63
C ARG A 61 3.72 3.19 7.82
N ALA A 62 2.69 2.81 7.08
CA ALA A 62 2.08 1.49 7.17
C ALA A 62 3.04 0.38 6.72
N THR A 63 3.75 0.58 5.60
CA THR A 63 4.76 -0.38 5.13
C THR A 63 5.93 -0.48 6.09
N SER A 64 6.44 0.64 6.61
CA SER A 64 7.50 0.65 7.63
C SER A 64 7.06 -0.02 8.93
N TYR A 65 5.79 0.13 9.35
CA TYR A 65 5.26 -0.59 10.50
C TYR A 65 5.27 -2.11 10.28
N ALA A 66 4.80 -2.57 9.12
CA ALA A 66 4.83 -3.98 8.76
C ALA A 66 6.27 -4.53 8.72
N GLU A 67 7.22 -3.79 8.15
CA GLU A 67 8.65 -4.14 8.14
C GLU A 67 9.24 -4.26 9.55
N LEU A 68 8.94 -3.30 10.44
CA LEU A 68 9.37 -3.35 11.85
C LEU A 68 8.77 -4.54 12.61
N LYS A 69 7.64 -5.08 12.14
CA LYS A 69 6.98 -6.27 12.68
C LYS A 69 7.49 -7.57 12.05
N GLY A 70 8.42 -7.49 11.10
CA GLY A 70 9.06 -8.66 10.47
C GLY A 70 8.51 -9.02 9.09
N THR A 71 7.55 -8.25 8.56
CA THR A 71 6.98 -8.50 7.23
C THR A 71 7.90 -7.99 6.11
N VAL A 72 8.11 -8.80 5.09
CA VAL A 72 8.72 -8.37 3.82
C VAL A 72 7.63 -7.91 2.86
N ASN A 73 7.68 -6.66 2.41
CA ASN A 73 6.75 -6.12 1.44
C ASN A 73 7.34 -6.20 0.03
N VAL A 74 6.66 -6.91 -0.88
CA VAL A 74 6.98 -6.96 -2.30
C VAL A 74 5.96 -6.12 -3.06
N ALA A 75 6.43 -5.19 -3.89
CA ALA A 75 5.58 -4.30 -4.68
C ALA A 75 5.94 -4.35 -6.17
N ALA A 76 4.95 -4.13 -7.03
CA ALA A 76 5.18 -3.94 -8.46
C ALA A 76 5.89 -2.61 -8.74
N ALA A 77 6.74 -2.57 -9.77
CA ALA A 77 7.49 -1.36 -10.14
C ALA A 77 6.65 -0.32 -10.91
N GLY A 78 5.49 -0.72 -11.46
CA GLY A 78 4.71 0.06 -12.42
C GLY A 78 4.64 -0.63 -13.79
N ASN A 79 3.80 -0.11 -14.69
CA ASN A 79 3.59 -0.67 -16.04
C ASN A 79 3.94 0.32 -17.16
N GLU A 80 4.53 1.44 -16.79
CA GLU A 80 4.87 2.53 -17.70
C GLU A 80 6.33 2.47 -18.11
N ASN A 81 6.62 2.99 -19.31
CA ASN A 81 7.94 3.00 -19.91
C ASN A 81 8.32 4.43 -20.36
N TYR A 82 8.33 5.36 -19.40
CA TYR A 82 8.82 6.73 -19.59
C TYR A 82 10.19 6.93 -18.95
#